data_AF-A0A3B0KJY6-F1
#
_entry.id   AF-A0A3B0KJY6-F1
#
_cell.length_a   1.000
_cell.length_b   1.000
_cell.length_c   1.000
_cell.angle_alpha   90.00
_cell.angle_beta   90.00
_cell.angle_gamma   90.00
#
_symmetry.space_group_name_H-M   'P 1'
#
loop_
_entity.id
_entity.type
_entity.pdbx_description
1 polymer ?
#
loop_
_entity_poly.entity_id
_entity_poly.type
_entity_poly.pdbx_seq_one_letter_code
_entity_poly.pdbx_strand_id
1 'polypeptide(L)'
;MSTLRKLNYLQLLRLELWLESYGVVLSHRMRHEYSDVLPVARLFNEVHPGRADLHGYTPSSSVPLKANNWRIFNERVLAKMNMALTTNEQHQLAIGAVGRLEALLHKLMLSDLTPRLEGGAQSYKNNTIPQKIIMGEYS
;
A
#
# COMPACT_ATOMS: atom_id res chain seq x y z
N MET A 1 8.04 -1.93 17.89
CA MET A 1 7.48 -0.70 17.29
C MET A 1 6.59 -1.12 16.13
N SER A 2 5.28 -0.83 16.18
CA SER A 2 4.35 -1.21 15.10
C SER A 2 4.53 -0.28 13.90
N THR A 3 4.66 -0.85 12.71
CA THR A 3 4.84 -0.15 11.43
C THR A 3 3.50 0.21 10.76
N LEU A 4 2.43 -0.49 11.12
CA LEU A 4 1.06 -0.28 10.62
C LEU A 4 0.27 0.60 11.60
N ARG A 5 0.09 1.87 11.23
CA ARG A 5 -0.75 2.81 11.99
C ARG A 5 -2.21 2.68 11.56
N LYS A 6 -3.13 2.82 12.51
CA LYS A 6 -4.57 2.87 12.24
C LYS A 6 -4.89 4.10 11.39
N LEU A 7 -5.67 3.91 10.33
CA LEU A 7 -6.07 4.98 9.42
C LEU A 7 -7.21 5.83 10.00
N ASN A 8 -7.21 7.11 9.66
CA ASN A 8 -8.33 8.01 9.94
C ASN A 8 -9.44 7.88 8.87
N TYR A 9 -10.59 8.52 9.11
CA TYR A 9 -11.74 8.45 8.20
C TYR A 9 -11.40 8.88 6.77
N LEU A 10 -10.70 10.00 6.59
CA LEU A 10 -10.33 10.52 5.27
C LEU A 10 -9.36 9.59 4.52
N GLN A 11 -8.42 8.98 5.25
CA GLN A 11 -7.47 8.00 4.71
C GLN A 11 -8.18 6.71 4.29
N LEU A 12 -9.16 6.26 5.08
CA LEU A 12 -10.00 5.11 4.73
C LEU A 12 -10.83 5.38 3.48
N LEU A 13 -11.50 6.54 3.41
CA LEU A 13 -12.29 6.92 2.24
C LEU A 13 -11.44 6.99 0.97
N ARG A 14 -10.23 7.57 1.06
CA ARG A 14 -9.30 7.61 -0.07
C ARG A 14 -8.85 6.21 -0.51
N LEU A 15 -8.58 5.34 0.46
CA LEU A 15 -8.22 3.95 0.18
C LEU A 15 -9.37 3.20 -0.49
N GLU A 16 -10.61 3.43 -0.05
CA GLU A 16 -11.80 2.82 -0.61
C GLU A 16 -11.97 3.19 -2.09
N LEU A 17 -11.92 4.49 -2.41
CA LEU A 17 -11.98 4.98 -3.80
C LEU A 17 -10.84 4.45 -4.67
N TRP A 18 -9.63 4.33 -4.11
CA TRP A 18 -8.49 3.74 -4.83
C TRP A 18 -8.72 2.25 -5.08
N LEU A 19 -9.19 1.48 -4.09
CA LEU A 19 -9.50 0.05 -4.25
C LEU A 19 -10.63 -0.19 -5.26
N GLU A 20 -11.64 0.67 -5.29
CA GLU A 20 -12.71 0.62 -6.29
C GLU A 20 -12.17 0.72 -7.72
N SER A 21 -11.09 1.49 -7.94
CA SER A 21 -10.45 1.58 -9.27
C SER A 21 -9.81 0.26 -9.73
N TYR A 22 -9.48 -0.64 -8.80
CA TYR A 22 -9.03 -2.01 -9.06
C TYR A 22 -10.18 -3.04 -8.96
N GLY A 23 -11.43 -2.58 -8.81
CA GLY A 23 -12.60 -3.46 -8.65
C GLY A 23 -12.71 -4.14 -7.28
N VAL A 24 -12.00 -3.63 -6.27
CA VAL A 24 -11.99 -4.20 -4.91
C VAL A 24 -12.87 -3.36 -3.99
N VAL A 25 -13.85 -3.99 -3.34
CA VAL A 25 -14.74 -3.33 -2.38
C VAL A 25 -14.35 -3.71 -0.95
N LEU A 26 -14.14 -2.70 -0.08
CA LEU A 26 -13.82 -2.87 1.34
C LEU A 26 -15.00 -3.45 2.13
N SER A 27 -15.23 -4.75 2.00
CA SER A 27 -16.24 -5.48 2.75
C SER A 27 -15.64 -6.37 3.84
N HIS A 28 -16.46 -6.85 4.77
CA HIS A 28 -16.02 -7.85 5.75
C HIS A 28 -15.51 -9.13 5.07
N ARG A 29 -16.19 -9.53 3.98
CA ARG A 29 -15.79 -10.66 3.13
C ARG A 29 -14.41 -10.45 2.53
N MET A 30 -14.12 -9.24 2.02
CA MET A 30 -12.81 -8.89 1.49
C MET A 30 -11.72 -9.06 2.57
N ARG A 31 -11.94 -8.63 3.82
CA ARG A 31 -10.95 -8.81 4.91
C ARG A 31 -10.65 -10.28 5.19
N HIS A 32 -11.66 -11.14 5.10
CA HIS A 32 -11.47 -12.57 5.23
C HIS A 32 -10.68 -13.16 4.05
N GLU A 33 -11.02 -12.78 2.81
CA GLU A 33 -10.31 -13.25 1.62
C GLU A 33 -8.85 -12.74 1.59
N TYR A 34 -8.64 -11.46 1.91
CA TYR A 34 -7.34 -10.79 1.94
C TYR A 34 -6.55 -11.05 3.23
N SER A 35 -7.06 -11.90 4.12
CA SER A 35 -6.25 -12.48 5.20
C SER A 35 -5.21 -13.46 4.66
N ASP A 36 -5.45 -14.04 3.47
CA ASP A 36 -4.45 -14.78 2.72
C ASP A 36 -3.61 -13.81 1.88
N VAL A 37 -2.33 -14.14 1.74
CA VAL A 37 -1.36 -13.30 1.04
C VAL A 37 -1.56 -13.32 -0.47
N LEU A 38 -2.16 -14.36 -1.03
CA LEU A 38 -2.37 -14.51 -2.48
C LEU A 38 -3.18 -13.37 -3.12
N PRO A 39 -4.42 -13.05 -2.67
CA PRO A 39 -5.17 -11.91 -3.20
C PRO A 39 -4.45 -10.58 -2.98
N VAL A 40 -3.74 -10.42 -1.86
CA VAL A 40 -2.91 -9.24 -1.62
C VAL A 40 -1.77 -9.17 -2.64
N ALA A 41 -1.03 -10.25 -2.84
CA ALA A 41 0.08 -10.33 -3.78
C ALA A 41 -0.37 -10.06 -5.23
N ARG A 42 -1.58 -10.50 -5.60
CA ARG A 42 -2.20 -10.16 -6.90
C ARG A 42 -2.40 -8.66 -7.05
N LEU A 43 -3.03 -8.02 -6.07
CA LEU A 43 -3.20 -6.56 -6.08
C LEU A 43 -1.85 -5.83 -6.12
N PHE A 44 -0.85 -6.31 -5.38
CA PHE A 44 0.52 -5.76 -5.45
C PHE A 44 1.13 -5.87 -6.85
N ASN A 45 0.85 -6.93 -7.60
CA ASN A 45 1.29 -7.07 -9.00
C ASN A 45 0.51 -6.19 -9.96
N GLU A 46 -0.77 -5.91 -9.71
CA GLU A 46 -1.55 -4.97 -10.52
C GLU A 46 -1.02 -3.54 -10.37
N VAL A 47 -0.63 -3.17 -9.14
CA VAL A 47 -0.05 -1.85 -8.83
C VAL A 47 1.41 -1.76 -9.30
N HIS A 48 2.21 -2.77 -9.00
CA HIS A 48 3.63 -2.85 -9.37
C HIS A 48 3.92 -4.16 -10.11
N PRO A 49 3.79 -4.18 -11.45
CA PRO A 49 3.99 -5.39 -12.24
C PRO A 49 5.33 -6.08 -11.95
N GLY A 50 5.27 -7.38 -11.63
CA GLY A 50 6.44 -8.23 -11.43
C GLY A 50 7.11 -8.15 -10.06
N ARG A 51 6.52 -7.45 -9.07
CA ARG A 51 7.10 -7.33 -7.72
C ARG A 51 6.75 -8.46 -6.77
N ALA A 52 5.64 -9.16 -6.98
CA ALA A 52 5.23 -10.29 -6.18
C ALA A 52 5.25 -11.58 -7.02
N ASP A 53 6.01 -12.57 -6.58
CA ASP A 53 5.95 -13.91 -7.16
C ASP A 53 4.76 -14.68 -6.58
N LEU A 54 3.72 -14.89 -7.40
CA LEU A 54 2.49 -15.57 -6.98
C LEU A 54 2.66 -17.08 -6.80
N HIS A 55 3.70 -17.68 -7.41
CA HIS A 55 3.92 -19.14 -7.38
C HIS A 55 4.53 -19.61 -6.06
N GLY A 56 5.06 -18.68 -5.25
CA GLY A 56 5.68 -18.99 -3.96
C GLY A 56 4.70 -19.17 -2.79
N TYR A 57 3.40 -18.98 -2.98
CA TYR A 57 2.41 -19.00 -1.89
C TYR A 57 1.40 -20.14 -2.06
N THR A 58 1.28 -20.97 -1.03
CA THR A 58 0.28 -22.03 -0.98
C THR A 58 -1.00 -21.49 -0.33
N PRO A 59 -2.15 -21.46 -1.02
CA PRO A 59 -3.41 -21.02 -0.41
C PRO A 59 -3.72 -21.90 0.80
N SER A 60 -4.04 -21.29 1.94
CA SER A 60 -4.36 -22.04 3.15
C SER A 60 -5.38 -21.30 3.99
N SER A 61 -6.35 -22.05 4.53
CA SER A 61 -7.32 -21.52 5.49
C SER A 61 -6.75 -21.42 6.91
N SER A 62 -5.63 -22.09 7.18
CA SER A 62 -5.03 -22.18 8.51
C SER A 62 -4.19 -20.93 8.84
N VAL A 63 -4.49 -20.28 9.96
CA VAL A 63 -3.80 -19.06 10.43
C VAL A 63 -2.27 -19.24 10.51
N PRO A 64 -1.72 -20.33 11.09
CA PRO A 64 -0.27 -20.56 11.08
C PRO A 64 0.35 -20.62 9.67
N LEU A 65 -0.32 -21.26 8.71
CA LEU A 65 0.16 -21.33 7.33
C LEU A 65 0.07 -19.97 6.63
N LYS A 66 -1.04 -19.24 6.83
CA LYS A 66 -1.18 -17.85 6.36
C LYS A 66 -0.08 -16.96 6.92
N ALA A 67 0.23 -17.06 8.21
CA ALA A 67 1.31 -16.28 8.84
C ALA A 67 2.68 -16.61 8.23
N ASN A 68 2.93 -17.88 7.90
CA ASN A 68 4.15 -18.26 7.17
C ASN A 68 4.18 -17.67 5.75
N ASN A 69 3.06 -17.70 5.02
CA ASN A 69 2.95 -17.05 3.70
C ASN A 69 3.19 -15.53 3.80
N TRP A 70 2.64 -14.89 4.82
CA TRP A 70 2.88 -13.47 5.13
C TRP A 70 4.34 -13.17 5.44
N ARG A 71 5.04 -14.06 6.15
CA ARG A 71 6.48 -13.94 6.39
C ARG A 71 7.28 -13.98 5.08
N ILE A 72 7.01 -14.95 4.22
CA ILE A 72 7.67 -15.09 2.91
C ILE A 72 7.41 -13.85 2.04
N PHE A 73 6.16 -13.40 1.97
CA PHE A 73 5.79 -12.20 1.22
C PHE A 73 6.47 -10.96 1.77
N ASN A 74 6.58 -10.84 3.09
CA ASN A 74 7.27 -9.75 3.74
C ASN A 74 8.75 -9.68 3.34
N GLU A 75 9.47 -10.80 3.42
CA GLU A 75 10.89 -10.86 3.08
C GLU A 75 11.15 -10.64 1.59
N ARG A 76 10.29 -11.19 0.72
CA ARG A 76 10.49 -11.14 -0.73
C ARG A 76 10.03 -9.84 -1.38
N VAL A 77 8.96 -9.23 -0.87
CA VAL A 77 8.23 -8.14 -1.52
C VAL A 77 8.23 -6.89 -0.64
N LEU A 78 7.65 -6.97 0.56
CA LEU A 78 7.45 -5.77 1.40
C LEU A 78 8.77 -5.15 1.88
N ALA A 79 9.74 -5.96 2.27
CA ALA A 79 11.06 -5.50 2.69
C ALA A 79 11.78 -4.74 1.57
N LYS A 80 11.66 -5.20 0.32
CA LYS A 80 12.23 -4.53 -0.85
C LYS A 80 11.59 -3.19 -1.17
N MET A 81 10.37 -2.95 -0.69
CA MET A 81 9.63 -1.70 -0.88
C MET A 81 9.64 -0.80 0.35
N ASN A 82 10.52 -1.06 1.33
CA ASN A 82 10.58 -0.34 2.60
C ASN A 82 9.26 -0.40 3.40
N MET A 83 8.49 -1.48 3.23
CA MET A 83 7.22 -1.74 3.92
C MET A 83 7.30 -2.93 4.88
N ALA A 84 8.51 -3.29 5.32
CA ALA A 84 8.74 -4.44 6.17
C ALA A 84 7.79 -4.45 7.40
N LEU A 85 7.15 -5.60 7.62
CA LEU A 85 6.23 -5.86 8.70
C LEU A 85 6.90 -6.67 9.80
N THR A 86 6.54 -6.38 11.04
CA THR A 86 6.94 -7.19 12.19
C THR A 86 6.20 -8.53 12.23
N THR A 87 6.75 -9.54 12.91
CA THR A 87 6.11 -10.86 13.06
C THR A 87 4.70 -10.75 13.67
N ASN A 88 4.51 -9.83 14.62
CA ASN A 88 3.20 -9.58 15.20
C ASN A 88 2.22 -9.04 14.14
N GLU A 89 2.65 -8.11 13.27
CA GLU A 89 1.80 -7.57 12.21
C GLU A 89 1.46 -8.61 11.15
N GLN A 90 2.41 -9.47 10.78
CA GLN A 90 2.17 -10.61 9.89
C GLN A 90 1.11 -11.55 10.47
N HIS A 91 1.18 -11.85 11.77
CA HIS A 91 0.18 -12.66 12.45
C HIS A 91 -1.20 -11.98 12.50
N GLN A 92 -1.24 -10.67 12.79
CA GLN A 92 -2.48 -9.90 12.81
C GLN A 92 -3.14 -9.85 11.42
N LEU A 93 -2.36 -9.83 10.33
CA LEU A 93 -2.88 -9.94 8.98
C LEU A 93 -3.42 -11.35 8.68
N ALA A 94 -2.72 -12.39 9.14
CA ALA A 94 -3.13 -13.79 8.95
C ALA A 94 -4.48 -14.13 9.63
N ILE A 95 -4.80 -13.50 10.76
CA ILE A 95 -6.11 -13.63 11.43
C ILE A 95 -7.19 -12.72 10.84
N GLY A 96 -6.85 -11.83 9.89
CA GLY A 96 -7.79 -10.87 9.32
C GLY A 96 -8.14 -9.72 10.27
N ALA A 97 -7.19 -9.25 11.08
CA ALA A 97 -7.43 -8.18 12.04
C ALA A 97 -7.88 -6.88 11.34
N VAL A 98 -9.02 -6.36 11.79
CA VAL A 98 -9.63 -5.13 11.30
C VAL A 98 -8.65 -3.96 11.44
N GLY A 99 -8.47 -3.19 10.36
CA GLY A 99 -7.61 -2.01 10.32
C GLY A 99 -6.16 -2.30 9.92
N ARG A 100 -5.70 -3.56 10.01
CA ARG A 100 -4.31 -3.91 9.69
C ARG A 100 -4.09 -4.07 8.19
N LEU A 101 -5.01 -4.76 7.54
CA LEU A 101 -4.98 -4.90 6.09
C LEU A 101 -5.10 -3.53 5.41
N GLU A 102 -6.01 -2.70 5.88
CA GLU A 102 -6.24 -1.36 5.34
C GLU A 102 -4.98 -0.50 5.48
N ALA A 103 -4.31 -0.56 6.64
CA ALA A 103 -3.06 0.17 6.85
C ALA A 103 -1.95 -0.28 5.88
N LEU A 104 -1.88 -1.57 5.56
CA LEU A 104 -0.93 -2.10 4.57
C LEU A 104 -1.29 -1.63 3.15
N LEU A 105 -2.56 -1.76 2.75
CA LEU A 105 -3.03 -1.32 1.44
C LEU A 105 -2.88 0.20 1.25
N HIS A 106 -3.05 0.98 2.30
CA HIS A 106 -2.79 2.41 2.27
C HIS A 106 -1.31 2.73 2.03
N LYS A 107 -0.37 1.93 2.57
CA LYS A 107 1.06 2.08 2.23
C LYS A 107 1.30 1.74 0.75
N LEU A 108 0.67 0.70 0.23
CA LEU A 108 0.74 0.35 -1.20
C LEU A 108 0.21 1.50 -2.07
N MET A 109 -0.98 2.04 -1.77
CA MET A 109 -1.55 3.20 -2.45
C MET A 109 -0.59 4.39 -2.43
N LEU A 110 0.04 4.69 -1.29
CA LEU A 110 1.04 5.76 -1.23
C LEU A 110 2.23 5.46 -2.16
N SER A 111 2.71 4.22 -2.21
CA SER A 111 3.82 3.85 -3.11
C SER A 111 3.49 3.89 -4.60
N ASP A 112 2.20 3.80 -4.97
CA ASP A 112 1.72 4.02 -6.34
C ASP A 112 1.65 5.51 -6.68
N LEU A 113 1.24 6.32 -5.70
CA LEU A 113 1.17 7.78 -5.83
C LEU A 113 2.56 8.44 -5.81
N THR A 114 3.56 7.83 -5.16
CA THR A 114 4.92 8.39 -5.00
C THR A 114 5.70 8.50 -6.32
N PRO A 115 5.73 7.51 -7.24
CA PRO A 115 6.41 7.67 -8.52
C PRO A 115 5.83 8.80 -9.40
N ARG A 116 4.57 9.21 -9.19
CA ARG A 116 4.00 10.39 -9.87
C ARG A 116 4.52 11.72 -9.31
N LEU A 117 5.03 11.74 -8.08
CA LEU A 117 5.61 12.94 -7.45
C LEU A 117 7.14 12.97 -7.57
N GLU A 118 7.81 11.81 -7.59
CA GLU A 118 9.27 11.74 -7.75
C GLU A 118 9.75 11.96 -9.19
N GLY A 119 8.87 11.85 -10.20
CA GLY A 119 9.09 12.42 -11.53
C GLY A 119 9.17 13.96 -11.57
N GLY A 120 8.85 14.65 -10.46
CA GLY A 120 8.99 16.10 -10.31
C GLY A 120 10.14 16.55 -9.41
N ALA A 121 10.73 15.66 -8.60
CA ALA A 121 11.65 16.05 -7.54
C ALA A 121 13.12 16.27 -7.99
N GLN A 122 13.42 16.17 -9.29
CA GLN A 122 14.69 16.68 -9.86
C GLN A 122 14.54 18.06 -10.53
N SER A 123 13.32 18.62 -10.68
CA SER A 123 13.12 19.88 -11.42
C SER A 123 13.08 21.15 -10.57
N TYR A 124 13.03 21.06 -9.23
CA TYR A 124 12.93 22.25 -8.37
C TYR A 124 14.27 22.86 -7.95
N LYS A 125 15.40 22.42 -8.51
CA LYS A 125 16.71 23.04 -8.25
C LYS A 125 17.25 23.93 -9.37
N ASN A 126 16.66 23.93 -10.57
CA ASN A 126 17.21 24.68 -11.72
C ASN A 126 16.17 25.53 -12.46
N ASN A 127 15.38 26.34 -11.76
CA ASN A 127 14.74 27.46 -12.47
C ASN A 127 14.76 28.74 -11.63
N THR A 128 15.75 29.57 -11.96
CA THR A 128 15.68 31.02 -12.03
C THR A 128 14.26 31.56 -11.87
N ILE A 129 14.05 32.33 -10.82
CA ILE A 129 12.87 33.18 -10.64
C ILE A 129 12.73 34.04 -11.91
N PRO A 130 11.67 33.91 -12.72
CA PRO A 130 11.29 35.00 -13.60
C PRO A 130 10.69 36.08 -12.70
N GLN A 131 11.47 37.11 -12.42
CA GLN A 131 10.94 38.36 -11.90
C GLN A 131 10.06 38.99 -12.98
N LYS A 132 8.76 38.73 -12.93
CA LYS A 132 7.70 39.59 -13.46
C LYS A 132 6.34 39.00 -13.10
N ILE A 133 5.69 39.61 -12.11
CA ILE A 133 4.32 40.13 -12.12
C ILE A 133 3.92 40.38 -10.66
N ILE A 134 3.46 41.52 -10.17
CA ILE A 134 3.27 42.90 -10.64
C ILE A 134 3.23 43.71 -9.33
N MET A 135 4.08 44.73 -9.19
CA MET A 135 3.77 45.88 -8.35
C MET A 135 2.65 46.65 -9.06
N GLY A 136 1.61 47.01 -8.33
CA GLY A 136 0.90 48.27 -8.51
C GLY A 136 0.07 48.47 -9.79
N GLU A 137 -1.01 49.21 -9.60
CA GLU A 137 -1.64 50.07 -10.61
C GLU A 137 -2.47 49.35 -11.68
N TYR A 138 -3.75 49.14 -11.36
CA TYR A 138 -4.80 49.47 -12.32
C TYR A 138 -5.33 50.85 -11.96
N SER A 139 -5.18 51.76 -12.92
CA SER A 139 -5.78 53.09 -12.98
C SER A 139 -7.30 53.05 -12.94
#